data_AF-A0A2E5X5L7-F1
#
_entry.id   AF-A0A2E5X5L7-F1
#
_cell.length_a   1.000
_cell.length_b   1.000
_cell.length_c   1.000
_cell.angle_alpha   90.00
_cell.angle_beta   90.00
_cell.angle_gamma   90.00
#
_symmetry.space_group_name_H-M   'P 1'
#
loop_
_entity.id
_entity.type
_entity.pdbx_description
1 polymer ?
#
loop_
_entity_poly.entity_id
_entity_poly.type
_entity_poly.pdbx_seq_one_letter_code
_entity_poly.pdbx_strand_id
1 'polypeptide(L)' 'MSAKARQQGHPWRENIEAITMAIVVAILLKYFIVEAYKIPTGSMQPTLMGNTDTGVFDRVLVDKLSYHYRDPERWE' A
#
# COMPACT_ATOMS: atom_id res chain seq x y z
N MET A 1 24.04 -30.65 -23.69
CA MET A 1 23.87 -30.30 -22.26
C MET A 1 24.87 -29.19 -21.94
N SER A 2 24.43 -27.94 -21.72
CA SER A 2 25.32 -26.81 -21.41
C SER A 2 25.02 -26.34 -20.00
N ALA A 3 25.91 -26.67 -19.07
CA ALA A 3 25.81 -26.24 -17.69
C ALA A 3 26.15 -24.74 -17.63
N LYS A 4 25.10 -23.92 -17.44
CA LYS A 4 25.23 -22.46 -17.24
C LYS A 4 26.08 -22.25 -15.98
N ALA A 5 27.29 -21.72 -16.16
CA ALA A 5 28.16 -21.36 -15.05
C ALA A 5 27.40 -20.41 -14.12
N ARG A 6 27.18 -20.84 -12.87
CA ARG A 6 26.63 -19.99 -11.82
C ARG A 6 27.66 -18.90 -11.53
N GLN A 7 27.40 -17.70 -12.04
CA GLN A 7 28.11 -16.51 -11.62
C GLN A 7 27.94 -16.38 -10.11
N GLN A 8 29.02 -16.59 -9.37
CA GLN A 8 29.07 -16.35 -7.94
C GLN A 8 29.22 -14.84 -7.75
N GLY A 9 28.08 -14.13 -7.80
CA GLY A 9 28.02 -12.77 -7.28
C GLY A 9 28.35 -12.79 -5.80
N HIS A 10 29.04 -11.76 -5.29
CA HIS A 10 29.26 -11.64 -3.85
C HIS A 10 27.89 -11.63 -3.15
N PRO A 11 27.56 -12.61 -2.28
CA PRO A 11 26.17 -12.85 -1.83
C PRO A 11 25.55 -11.64 -1.10
N TRP A 12 26.40 -10.77 -0.56
CA TRP A 12 25.98 -9.53 0.09
C TRP A 12 25.47 -8.48 -0.91
N ARG A 13 26.03 -8.43 -2.13
CA ARG A 13 25.56 -7.51 -3.18
C ARG A 13 24.19 -7.91 -3.69
N GLU A 14 23.95 -9.21 -3.88
CA GLU A 14 22.64 -9.74 -4.28
C GLU A 14 21.57 -9.45 -3.20
N ASN A 15 21.92 -9.61 -1.92
CA ASN A 15 21.01 -9.26 -0.83
C ASN A 15 20.69 -7.76 -0.78
N ILE A 16 21.69 -6.89 -0.99
CA ILE A 16 21.47 -5.44 -1.03
C ILE A 16 20.55 -5.07 -2.19
N GLU A 17 20.80 -5.60 -3.38
CA GLU A 17 19.96 -5.35 -4.56
C GLU A 17 18.52 -5.81 -4.33
N ALA A 18 18.33 -7.00 -3.76
CA ALA A 18 17.01 -7.52 -3.42
C ALA A 18 16.28 -6.64 -2.40
N ILE A 19 16.97 -6.20 -1.34
CA ILE A 19 16.40 -5.29 -0.32
C ILE A 19 16.05 -3.94 -0.94
N THR A 20 16.93 -3.37 -1.76
CA THR A 20 16.66 -2.10 -2.45
C THR A 20 15.43 -2.21 -3.35
N MET A 21 15.32 -3.28 -4.14
CA MET A 21 14.14 -3.52 -4.97
C MET A 21 12.86 -3.65 -4.12
N ALA A 22 12.92 -4.40 -3.03
CA ALA A 22 11.77 -4.55 -2.12
C ALA A 22 11.32 -3.20 -1.52
N ILE A 23 12.27 -2.34 -1.12
CA ILE A 23 11.97 -1.00 -0.59
C ILE A 23 11.31 -0.12 -1.68
N VAL A 24 11.85 -0.12 -2.90
CA VAL A 24 11.28 0.64 -4.02
C VAL A 24 9.84 0.22 -4.28
N VAL A 25 9.59 -1.09 -4.35
CA VAL A 25 8.23 -1.63 -4.52
C VAL A 25 7.34 -1.24 -3.33
N ALA A 26 7.81 -1.36 -2.09
CA ALA A 26 7.02 -1.00 -0.90
C ALA A 26 6.61 0.48 -0.88
N ILE A 27 7.54 1.38 -1.27
CA ILE A 27 7.26 2.81 -1.42
C ILE A 27 6.21 3.03 -2.51
N LEU A 28 6.36 2.40 -3.68
CA LEU A 28 5.38 2.53 -4.76
C LEU A 28 3.98 2.06 -4.32
N LEU A 29 3.88 0.91 -3.66
CA LEU A 29 2.61 0.39 -3.15
C LEU A 29 1.95 1.35 -2.15
N LYS A 30 2.73 1.85 -1.19
CA LYS A 30 2.24 2.71 -0.11
C LYS A 30 1.76 4.08 -0.59
N TYR A 31 2.45 4.68 -1.55
CA TYR A 31 2.09 6.03 -2.02
C TYR A 31 1.05 6.01 -3.14
N PHE A 32 1.12 5.05 -4.06
CA PHE A 32 0.32 5.07 -5.28
C PHE A 32 -0.83 4.07 -5.32
N ILE A 33 -0.79 2.99 -4.52
CA ILE A 33 -1.82 1.94 -4.62
C ILE A 33 -2.78 1.98 -3.43
N VAL A 34 -2.27 1.82 -2.21
CA VAL A 34 -3.16 1.61 -1.04
C VAL A 34 -2.69 2.39 0.18
N GLU A 35 -3.64 3.08 0.83
CA GLU A 35 -3.39 3.75 2.11
C GLU A 35 -4.45 3.41 3.14
N ALA A 36 -4.02 3.09 4.37
CA ALA A 36 -4.90 2.80 5.49
C ALA A 36 -5.15 4.07 6.30
N TYR A 37 -6.41 4.48 6.42
CA TYR A 37 -6.82 5.64 7.22
C TYR A 37 -7.69 5.24 8.39
N LYS A 38 -7.58 6.01 9.48
CA LYS A 38 -8.46 5.95 10.64
C LYS A 38 -9.41 7.13 10.58
N ILE A 39 -10.72 6.88 10.66
CA ILE A 39 -11.74 7.95 10.62
C ILE A 39 -11.90 8.54 12.03
N PRO A 40 -11.62 9.84 12.25
CA PRO A 40 -11.70 10.45 13.57
C PRO A 40 -13.08 11.04 13.89
N THR A 41 -13.86 11.42 12.87
CA THR A 41 -15.11 12.18 13.02
C THR A 41 -16.33 11.41 12.54
N GLY A 42 -17.51 11.81 13.03
CA GLY A 42 -18.77 11.13 12.77
C GLY A 42 -19.59 11.66 11.58
N SER A 43 -19.02 12.53 10.74
CA SER A 43 -19.77 13.17 9.64
C SER A 43 -20.25 12.18 8.57
N MET A 44 -19.64 10.99 8.52
CA MET A 44 -19.98 9.92 7.60
C MET A 44 -20.83 8.82 8.26
N GLN A 45 -21.37 9.07 9.46
CA GLN A 45 -22.30 8.15 10.11
C GLN A 45 -23.64 8.12 9.35
N PRO A 46 -24.29 6.95 9.24
CA PRO A 46 -23.96 5.68 9.91
C PRO A 46 -22.95 4.79 9.16
N THR A 47 -22.48 5.17 7.97
CA THR A 47 -21.62 4.33 7.12
C THR A 47 -20.22 4.12 7.69
N LEU A 48 -19.59 5.17 8.23
CA LEU A 48 -18.28 5.10 8.88
C LEU A 48 -18.36 5.69 10.28
N MET A 49 -17.94 4.90 11.27
CA MET A 49 -17.97 5.29 12.68
C MET A 49 -16.65 5.94 13.08
N GLY A 50 -16.66 7.26 13.23
CA GLY A 50 -15.64 8.01 13.96
C GLY A 50 -16.29 8.75 15.12
N ASN A 51 -15.93 8.42 16.36
CA ASN A 51 -16.40 9.15 17.52
C ASN A 51 -15.28 9.26 18.56
N THR A 52 -14.78 10.47 18.73
CA THR A 52 -13.72 10.79 19.71
C THR A 52 -14.19 10.61 21.16
N ASP A 53 -15.46 10.87 21.44
CA ASP A 53 -16.03 10.83 22.80
C ASP A 53 -16.29 9.39 23.28
N THR A 54 -16.67 8.48 22.38
CA THR A 54 -16.90 7.06 22.69
C THR A 54 -15.68 6.16 22.41
N GLY A 55 -14.65 6.69 21.76
CA GLY A 55 -13.42 5.95 21.43
C GLY A 55 -13.57 4.92 20.30
N VAL A 56 -14.67 4.97 19.55
CA VAL A 56 -14.93 4.06 18.40
C VAL A 56 -14.38 4.69 17.13
N PHE A 57 -13.54 3.93 16.41
CA PHE A 57 -12.89 4.40 15.19
C PHE A 57 -12.77 3.28 14.16
N ASP A 58 -13.39 3.49 13.01
CA ASP A 58 -13.23 2.60 11.85
C ASP A 58 -11.91 2.85 11.12
N ARG A 59 -11.36 1.77 10.56
CA ARG A 59 -10.16 1.78 9.73
C ARG A 59 -10.54 1.37 8.32
N VAL A 60 -10.24 2.23 7.36
CA VAL A 60 -10.56 2.03 5.94
C VAL A 60 -9.29 1.90 5.12
N LEU A 61 -9.32 1.07 4.09
CA LEU A 61 -8.29 0.98 3.07
C LEU A 61 -8.77 1.73 1.84
N VAL A 62 -7.98 2.71 1.40
CA VAL A 62 -8.28 3.50 0.22
C VAL A 62 -7.43 3.00 -0.94
N ASP A 63 -8.09 2.60 -2.02
CA ASP A 63 -7.45 2.35 -3.31
C ASP A 63 -7.28 3.68 -4.05
N LYS A 64 -6.03 4.05 -4.33
CA LYS A 64 -5.69 5.26 -5.09
C LYS A 64 -5.41 4.97 -6.56
N LEU A 65 -5.10 3.73 -6.90
CA LEU A 65 -4.69 3.35 -8.23
C LEU A 65 -5.86 3.45 -9.21
N SER A 66 -7.04 2.96 -8.80
CA SER A 66 -8.26 3.00 -9.62
C SER A 66 -8.60 4.43 -10.06
N TYR A 67 -8.55 5.40 -9.14
CA TYR A 67 -8.85 6.82 -9.43
C TYR A 67 -7.81 7.52 -10.30
N HIS A 68 -6.64 6.92 -10.53
CA HIS A 68 -5.67 7.46 -11.47
C HIS A 68 -6.02 7.11 -12.93
N TYR A 69 -6.73 6.00 -13.15
CA TYR A 69 -7.06 5.49 -14.49
C TYR A 69 -8.55 5.61 -14.85
N ARG A 70 -9.42 5.85 -13.86
CA ARG A 70 -10.86 6.00 -14.05
C ARG A 70 -11.38 7.13 -13.18
N ASP A 71 -12.31 7.91 -13.73
CA ASP A 71 -13.00 8.93 -12.97
C ASP A 71 -13.90 8.29 -11.89
N PRO A 72 -14.01 8.91 -10.71
CA PRO A 72 -14.89 8.41 -9.65
C PRO A 72 -16.35 8.46 -10.11
N GLU A 73 -17.07 7.37 -9.91
CA GLU A 73 -18.51 7.36 -10.13
C GLU A 73 -19.25 7.84 -8.88
N ARG A 74 -20.38 8.50 -9.10
CA ARG A 74 -21.26 8.87 -8.00
C ARG A 74 -21.74 7.58 -7.33
N TRP A 75 -21.54 7.48 -6.01
CA TRP A 75 -21.87 6.34 -5.12
C TRP A 75 -20.80 5.26 -4.91
N GLU A 76 -19.54 5.51 -5.28
CA GLU A 76 -18.38 4.74 -4.81
C GLU A 76 -17.80 5.23 -3.48
#